data_AF-I2CRF9-F1
#
_entry.id   AF-I2CRF9-F1
#
_cell.length_a   1.000
_cell.length_b   1.000
_cell.length_c   1.000
_cell.angle_alpha   90.00
_cell.angle_beta   90.00
_cell.angle_gamma   90.00
#
_symmetry.space_group_name_H-M   'P 1'
#
loop_
_entity.id
_entity.type
_entity.pdbx_description
1 polymer ?
#
loop_
_entity_poly.entity_id
_entity_poly.type
_entity_poly.pdbx_seq_one_letter_code
_entity_poly.pdbx_strand_id
1 'polypeptide(L)'
;MNVGLGVCLYDFVDIGDAYLYPSDGAAHHRVTFRLMVFRPFIGEVLVGRVKQCSENGIKISLGFFDDIFVPSYLLQTPSEFDPRENVWVWSYSSDEPGEPAVRYPMEVDEFIRFRVRSVNFTHTKYSGSGGSGAVGGLGNVATGPVGTVGNPVNPKVEVEGGGLGQVRRPRSDTLTGDESVGGPLPPMQLLGTTNEDGLGMLAWWG
;
A
#
# COMPACT_ATOMS: atom_id res chain seq x y z
N MET A 1 0.05 14.49 -10.16
CA MET A 1 1.21 15.28 -9.70
C MET A 1 1.84 14.53 -8.55
N ASN A 2 3.12 14.21 -8.60
CA ASN A 2 3.77 13.38 -7.58
C ASN A 2 4.53 14.30 -6.63
N VAL A 3 3.80 14.92 -5.69
CA VAL A 3 4.33 16.01 -4.84
C VAL A 3 4.89 15.53 -3.51
N GLY A 4 4.26 14.55 -2.86
CA GLY A 4 4.57 14.06 -1.52
C GLY A 4 3.31 14.00 -0.65
N LEU A 5 3.46 13.73 0.65
CA LEU A 5 2.36 13.79 1.63
C LEU A 5 2.19 15.23 2.14
N GLY A 6 1.03 15.84 1.93
CA GLY A 6 0.70 17.13 2.54
C GLY A 6 0.49 16.98 4.05
N VAL A 7 1.20 17.79 4.85
CA VAL A 7 1.16 17.74 6.32
C VAL A 7 0.24 18.82 6.88
N CYS A 8 0.46 20.09 6.52
CA CYS A 8 -0.37 21.21 6.92
C CYS A 8 -0.19 22.43 6.01
N LEU A 9 -1.14 23.38 6.07
CA LEU A 9 -0.99 24.71 5.48
C LEU A 9 0.20 25.44 6.11
N TYR A 10 1.04 26.06 5.28
CA TYR A 10 2.12 26.93 5.74
C TYR A 10 1.62 28.38 5.83
N ASP A 11 1.22 28.97 4.70
CA ASP A 11 0.60 30.29 4.63
C ASP A 11 -0.22 30.50 3.33
N PHE A 12 -0.96 31.60 3.29
CA PHE A 12 -1.58 32.13 2.09
C PHE A 12 -0.64 33.13 1.41
N VAL A 13 -0.49 33.01 0.10
CA VAL A 13 0.32 33.91 -0.76
C VAL A 13 -0.57 34.94 -1.44
N ASP A 14 -1.77 34.54 -1.86
CA ASP A 14 -2.77 35.39 -2.50
C ASP A 14 -4.18 34.85 -2.19
N ILE A 15 -5.14 35.75 -1.97
CA ILE A 15 -6.56 35.45 -1.76
C ILE A 15 -7.33 36.40 -2.68
N GLY A 16 -7.76 35.88 -3.83
CA GLY A 16 -8.52 36.65 -4.82
C GLY A 16 -9.96 36.93 -4.39
N ASP A 17 -10.67 37.66 -5.25
CA ASP A 17 -12.05 38.09 -5.03
C ASP A 17 -13.03 36.94 -4.72
N ALA A 18 -14.11 37.30 -4.01
CA ALA A 18 -15.21 36.39 -3.71
C ALA A 18 -16.14 36.27 -4.93
N TYR A 19 -16.37 35.04 -5.40
CA TYR A 19 -17.40 34.72 -6.39
C TYR A 19 -18.57 33.99 -5.73
N LEU A 20 -19.79 34.42 -6.07
CA LEU A 20 -21.04 33.71 -5.72
C LEU A 20 -21.55 33.01 -6.98
N TYR A 21 -21.80 31.70 -6.89
CA TYR A 21 -22.38 30.95 -8.00
C TYR A 21 -23.92 30.93 -7.89
N PRO A 22 -24.67 31.12 -8.98
CA PRO A 22 -26.13 30.92 -8.95
C PRO A 22 -26.49 29.55 -8.39
N SER A 23 -27.48 29.50 -7.49
CA SER A 23 -27.89 28.34 -6.67
C SER A 23 -26.93 27.87 -5.57
N ASP A 24 -25.76 28.51 -5.36
CA ASP A 24 -24.90 28.30 -4.19
C ASP A 24 -24.75 29.60 -3.38
N GLY A 25 -25.01 29.54 -2.07
CA GLY A 25 -24.89 30.67 -1.17
C GLY A 25 -23.47 30.91 -0.65
N ALA A 26 -22.51 30.01 -0.93
CA ALA A 26 -21.14 30.13 -0.45
C ALA A 26 -20.31 31.15 -1.26
N ALA A 27 -19.39 31.84 -0.57
CA ALA A 27 -18.39 32.70 -1.19
C ALA A 27 -17.15 31.88 -1.58
N HIS A 28 -16.91 31.76 -2.89
CA HIS A 28 -15.78 31.02 -3.45
C HIS A 28 -14.63 31.97 -3.75
N HIS A 29 -13.50 31.79 -3.06
CA HIS A 29 -12.26 32.53 -3.29
C HIS A 29 -11.25 31.67 -4.05
N ARG A 30 -10.58 32.24 -5.06
CA ARG A 30 -9.39 31.61 -5.64
C ARG A 30 -8.18 31.95 -4.78
N VAL A 31 -7.58 30.93 -4.17
CA VAL A 31 -6.48 31.09 -3.21
C VAL A 31 -5.19 30.48 -3.74
N THR A 32 -4.08 31.22 -3.63
CA THR A 32 -2.71 30.70 -3.80
C THR A 32 -2.09 30.54 -2.43
N PHE A 33 -1.55 29.36 -2.11
CA PHE A 33 -1.04 29.05 -0.77
C PHE A 33 0.20 28.16 -0.82
N ARG A 34 0.97 28.13 0.27
CA ARG A 34 2.07 27.18 0.48
C ARG A 34 1.62 26.08 1.43
N LEU A 35 1.99 24.84 1.12
CA LEU A 35 1.70 23.64 1.91
C LEU A 35 3.02 23.04 2.39
N MET A 36 3.13 22.66 3.66
CA MET A 36 4.24 21.83 4.12
C MET A 36 4.01 20.39 3.63
N VAL A 37 4.97 19.85 2.88
CA VAL A 37 4.86 18.54 2.22
C VAL A 37 6.05 17.67 2.63
N PHE A 38 5.77 16.50 3.21
CA PHE A 38 6.75 15.45 3.39
C PHE A 38 7.05 14.80 2.03
N ARG A 39 8.23 15.09 1.50
CA ARG A 39 8.73 14.58 0.22
C ARG A 39 10.21 14.24 0.38
N PRO A 40 10.54 13.05 0.89
CA PRO A 40 11.93 12.64 1.03
C PRO A 40 12.58 12.40 -0.34
N PHE A 41 13.91 12.38 -0.37
CA PHE A 41 14.71 12.22 -1.59
C PHE A 41 15.57 10.95 -1.59
N ILE A 42 15.93 10.46 -2.78
CA ILE A 42 16.80 9.28 -2.91
C ILE A 42 18.19 9.62 -2.39
N GLY A 43 18.69 8.82 -1.45
CA GLY A 43 19.94 9.06 -0.73
C GLY A 43 19.76 9.71 0.65
N GLU A 44 18.56 10.20 0.97
CA GLU A 44 18.26 10.76 2.30
C GLU A 44 18.32 9.68 3.39
N VAL A 45 18.93 10.00 4.53
CA VAL A 45 19.00 9.10 5.69
C VAL A 45 18.00 9.56 6.74
N LEU A 46 17.06 8.67 7.08
CA LEU A 46 15.99 8.92 8.02
C LEU A 46 16.10 7.96 9.21
N VAL A 47 15.51 8.36 10.34
CA VAL A 47 15.33 7.50 11.52
C VAL A 47 13.84 7.29 11.73
N GLY A 48 13.43 6.03 11.84
CA GLY A 48 12.06 5.63 12.15
C GLY A 48 12.05 4.50 13.17
N ARG A 49 10.87 4.01 13.52
CA ARG A 49 10.69 2.89 14.45
C ARG A 49 10.29 1.63 13.68
N VAL A 50 10.88 0.48 14.02
CA VAL A 50 10.47 -0.81 13.44
C VAL A 50 9.03 -1.12 13.88
N LYS A 51 8.14 -1.38 12.92
CA LYS A 51 6.73 -1.73 13.17
C LYS A 51 6.45 -3.23 13.08
N GLN A 52 7.16 -3.92 12.17
CA GLN A 52 6.98 -5.34 11.90
C GLN A 52 8.23 -5.86 11.18
N CYS A 53 8.72 -7.02 11.62
CA CYS A 53 9.70 -7.82 10.91
C CYS A 53 9.01 -9.03 10.24
N SER A 54 9.51 -9.48 9.09
CA SER A 54 8.94 -10.57 8.30
C SER A 54 9.99 -11.15 7.34
N GLU A 55 9.80 -12.36 6.81
CA GLU A 55 10.73 -12.99 5.84
C GLU A 55 10.98 -12.15 4.57
N ASN A 56 10.01 -11.30 4.18
CA ASN A 56 10.17 -10.38 3.05
C ASN A 56 11.05 -9.15 3.37
N GLY A 57 11.27 -8.83 4.65
CA GLY A 57 11.93 -7.62 5.13
C GLY A 57 11.20 -6.96 6.31
N ILE A 58 11.51 -5.70 6.57
CA ILE A 58 11.03 -4.92 7.74
C ILE A 58 10.19 -3.71 7.33
N LYS A 59 9.13 -3.42 8.09
CA LYS A 59 8.29 -2.22 7.96
C LYS A 59 8.70 -1.18 8.99
N ILE A 60 8.79 0.08 8.59
CA ILE A 60 9.28 1.19 9.41
C ILE A 60 8.22 2.31 9.47
N SER A 61 8.18 3.05 10.57
CA SER A 61 7.28 4.19 10.77
C SER A 61 8.01 5.44 11.22
N LEU A 62 7.56 6.60 10.72
CA LEU A 62 7.96 7.93 11.19
C LEU A 62 6.92 8.54 12.17
N GLY A 63 6.00 7.72 12.68
CA GLY A 63 4.86 8.13 13.53
C GLY A 63 3.71 8.79 12.75
N PHE A 64 4.01 9.60 11.73
CA PHE A 64 3.02 10.22 10.83
C PHE A 64 2.94 9.57 9.44
N PHE A 65 3.84 8.62 9.14
CA PHE A 65 3.92 7.91 7.87
C PHE A 65 4.47 6.50 8.09
N ASP A 66 3.70 5.48 7.69
CA ASP A 66 3.95 4.06 7.97
C ASP A 66 4.23 3.22 6.71
N ASP A 67 4.11 3.81 5.50
CA ASP A 67 4.31 3.13 4.21
C ASP A 67 5.81 3.06 3.82
N ILE A 68 6.64 2.55 4.73
CA ILE A 68 8.09 2.37 4.55
C ILE A 68 8.47 0.90 4.68
N PHE A 69 9.22 0.40 3.69
CA PHE A 69 9.68 -0.98 3.66
C PHE A 69 11.16 -1.09 3.30
N VAL A 70 11.92 -1.86 4.07
CA VAL A 70 13.27 -2.32 3.69
C VAL A 70 13.17 -3.82 3.42
N PRO A 71 13.27 -4.27 2.16
CA PRO A 71 13.19 -5.68 1.82
C PRO A 71 14.44 -6.43 2.28
N SER A 72 14.32 -7.74 2.49
CA SER A 72 15.39 -8.63 2.97
C SER A 72 16.73 -8.46 2.24
N TYR A 73 16.70 -8.37 0.91
CA TYR A 73 17.89 -8.19 0.06
C TYR A 73 18.54 -6.78 0.12
N LEU A 74 18.03 -5.87 0.96
CA LEU A 74 18.60 -4.54 1.25
C LEU A 74 18.89 -4.34 2.76
N LEU A 75 18.77 -5.40 3.56
CA LEU A 75 19.30 -5.45 4.92
C LEU A 75 20.82 -5.63 4.90
N GLN A 76 21.46 -5.41 6.04
CA GLN A 76 22.90 -5.62 6.21
C GLN A 76 23.31 -7.04 5.82
N THR A 77 24.46 -7.18 5.16
CA THR A 77 25.02 -8.49 4.83
C THR A 77 26.06 -8.90 5.88
N PRO A 78 26.09 -10.15 6.39
CA PRO A 78 25.06 -11.18 6.28
C PRO A 78 23.97 -11.02 7.36
N SER A 79 22.69 -11.03 6.97
CA SER A 79 21.56 -11.13 7.90
C SER A 79 20.70 -12.35 7.59
N GLU A 80 20.11 -12.94 8.62
CA GLU A 80 19.20 -14.08 8.54
C GLU A 80 17.89 -13.77 9.27
N PHE A 81 16.77 -14.37 8.83
CA PHE A 81 15.47 -14.24 9.49
C PHE A 81 15.23 -15.46 10.39
N ASP A 82 14.92 -15.24 11.67
CA ASP A 82 14.40 -16.32 12.53
C ASP A 82 12.87 -16.31 12.51
N PRO A 83 12.21 -17.32 11.92
CA PRO A 83 10.74 -17.38 11.83
C PRO A 83 10.04 -17.74 13.15
N ARG A 84 10.78 -18.11 14.21
CA ARG A 84 10.23 -18.39 15.54
C ARG A 84 10.01 -17.08 16.31
N GLU A 85 11.02 -16.22 16.28
CA GLU A 85 11.03 -14.92 16.94
C GLU A 85 10.51 -13.80 16.01
N ASN A 86 10.38 -14.09 14.71
CA ASN A 86 10.00 -13.16 13.64
C ASN A 86 10.93 -11.94 13.54
N VAL A 87 12.23 -12.16 13.81
CA VAL A 87 13.26 -11.13 13.90
C VAL A 87 14.32 -11.32 12.81
N TRP A 88 14.86 -10.22 12.29
CA TRP A 88 16.06 -10.24 11.45
C TRP A 88 17.29 -10.09 12.32
N VAL A 89 18.29 -10.95 12.11
CA VAL A 89 19.54 -10.95 12.88
C VAL A 89 20.71 -10.73 11.93
N TRP A 90 21.35 -9.58 12.05
CA TRP A 90 22.63 -9.30 11.38
C TRP A 90 23.76 -10.02 12.13
N SER A 91 24.66 -10.68 11.41
CA SER A 91 25.79 -11.42 12.01
C SER A 91 27.10 -10.77 11.59
N TYR A 92 27.69 -10.00 12.49
CA TYR A 92 28.93 -9.26 12.25
C TYR A 92 30.15 -10.06 12.73
N SER A 93 31.01 -10.47 11.80
CA SER A 93 32.32 -11.05 12.12
C SER A 93 33.37 -9.96 12.24
N SER A 94 34.13 -9.97 13.33
CA SER A 94 35.40 -9.25 13.43
C SER A 94 36.42 -9.80 12.41
N ASP A 95 37.37 -8.97 11.97
CA ASP A 95 38.54 -9.42 11.21
C ASP A 95 39.56 -10.18 12.09
N GLU A 96 39.37 -10.21 13.42
CA GLU A 96 40.29 -10.87 14.35
C GLU A 96 40.18 -12.41 14.32
N PRO A 97 41.29 -13.15 14.08
CA PRO A 97 41.24 -14.60 13.89
C PRO A 97 40.80 -15.39 15.13
N GLY A 98 39.58 -15.94 15.07
CA GLY A 98 39.04 -16.89 16.05
C GLY A 98 37.91 -16.36 16.93
N GLU A 99 37.53 -15.10 16.79
CA GLU A 99 36.33 -14.58 17.46
C GLU A 99 35.04 -15.08 16.77
N PRO A 100 33.98 -15.41 17.53
CA PRO A 100 32.68 -15.74 16.96
C PRO A 100 31.97 -14.49 16.43
N ALA A 101 31.19 -14.62 15.36
CA ALA A 101 30.39 -13.51 14.84
C ALA A 101 29.35 -13.05 15.88
N VAL A 102 29.31 -11.73 16.14
CA VAL A 102 28.36 -11.09 17.04
C VAL A 102 27.01 -10.98 16.33
N ARG A 103 25.94 -11.40 17.01
CA ARG A 103 24.58 -11.40 16.46
C ARG A 103 23.79 -10.20 16.98
N TYR A 104 23.33 -9.37 16.05
CA TYR A 104 22.61 -8.12 16.30
C TYR A 104 21.16 -8.24 15.80
N PRO A 105 20.17 -8.41 16.69
CA PRO A 105 18.75 -8.47 16.30
C PRO A 105 18.21 -7.08 15.92
N MET A 106 17.32 -7.07 14.94
CA MET A 106 16.51 -5.91 14.54
C MET A 106 15.19 -5.93 15.31
N GLU A 107 15.23 -5.48 16.56
CA GLU A 107 14.09 -5.48 17.46
C GLU A 107 12.90 -4.67 16.92
N VAL A 108 11.70 -5.17 17.15
CA VAL A 108 10.45 -4.43 16.90
C VAL A 108 10.32 -3.32 17.95
N ASP A 109 9.64 -2.23 17.60
CA ASP A 109 9.40 -1.08 18.47
C ASP A 109 10.64 -0.24 18.87
N GLU A 110 11.85 -0.60 18.44
CA GLU A 110 13.09 0.19 18.55
C GLU A 110 13.34 1.09 17.31
N PHE A 111 14.20 2.10 17.46
CA PHE A 111 14.62 3.02 16.39
C PHE A 111 15.68 2.42 15.45
N ILE A 112 15.42 2.56 14.15
CA ILE A 112 16.28 2.15 13.05
C ILE A 112 16.60 3.34 12.13
N ARG A 113 17.87 3.46 11.73
CA ARG A 113 18.37 4.39 10.72
C ARG A 113 18.43 3.70 9.36
N PHE A 114 17.75 4.25 8.36
CA PHE A 114 17.70 3.69 7.00
C PHE A 114 17.92 4.79 5.96
N ARG A 115 18.40 4.42 4.77
CA ARG A 115 18.53 5.34 3.63
C ARG A 115 17.39 5.12 2.64
N VAL A 116 16.78 6.19 2.14
CA VAL A 116 15.73 6.15 1.13
C VAL A 116 16.33 5.76 -0.22
N ARG A 117 15.91 4.63 -0.77
CA ARG A 117 16.37 4.08 -2.06
C ARG A 117 15.43 4.43 -3.21
N SER A 118 14.11 4.44 -3.00
CA SER A 118 13.14 4.94 -3.97
C SER A 118 11.87 5.49 -3.32
N VAL A 119 11.23 6.44 -4.00
CA VAL A 119 9.93 7.01 -3.62
C VAL A 119 8.94 6.64 -4.71
N ASN A 120 8.05 5.70 -4.41
CA ASN A 120 7.08 5.17 -5.36
C ASN A 120 5.73 5.89 -5.14
N PHE A 121 5.07 6.28 -6.23
CA PHE A 121 3.73 6.89 -6.16
C PHE A 121 2.75 6.05 -6.98
N THR A 122 1.63 5.66 -6.38
CA THR A 122 0.57 4.90 -7.06
C THR A 122 -0.65 5.80 -7.28
N HIS A 123 -1.30 5.67 -8.44
CA HIS A 123 -2.54 6.40 -8.70
C HIS A 123 -3.74 5.58 -8.23
N THR A 124 -4.09 5.70 -6.95
CA THR A 124 -5.34 5.16 -6.41
C THR A 124 -6.54 5.69 -7.20
N LYS A 125 -7.14 4.86 -8.06
CA LYS A 125 -8.43 5.14 -8.68
C LYS A 125 -9.52 4.60 -7.76
N TYR A 126 -10.44 5.44 -7.34
CA TYR A 126 -11.66 4.97 -6.67
C TYR A 126 -12.47 4.11 -7.65
N SER A 127 -12.45 2.79 -7.47
CA SER A 127 -13.34 1.85 -8.16
C SER A 127 -14.74 1.93 -7.55
N GLY A 128 -15.36 3.11 -7.65
CA GLY A 128 -16.69 3.37 -7.13
C GLY A 128 -17.72 2.56 -7.91
N SER A 129 -18.16 1.43 -7.35
CA SER A 129 -19.46 0.85 -7.69
C SER A 129 -20.54 1.84 -7.23
N GLY A 130 -20.84 2.81 -8.09
CA GLY A 130 -21.83 3.85 -7.84
C GLY A 130 -23.21 3.23 -7.65
N GLY A 131 -23.55 2.95 -6.39
CA GLY A 131 -24.85 2.42 -6.01
C GLY A 131 -25.92 3.49 -6.23
N SER A 132 -26.51 3.50 -7.42
CA SER A 132 -27.66 4.34 -7.77
C SER A 132 -28.91 3.91 -7.00
N GLY A 133 -28.91 4.20 -5.68
CA GLY A 133 -30.06 4.07 -4.80
C GLY A 133 -31.13 5.09 -5.21
N ALA A 134 -31.93 4.73 -6.21
CA ALA A 134 -33.03 5.55 -6.68
C ALA A 134 -34.04 5.75 -5.54
N VAL A 135 -34.16 7.00 -5.06
CA VAL A 135 -35.03 7.36 -3.93
C VAL A 135 -36.49 7.40 -4.41
N GLY A 136 -37.13 6.22 -4.42
CA GLY A 136 -38.47 6.00 -4.96
C GLY A 136 -39.59 6.63 -4.13
N GLY A 137 -39.83 7.93 -4.30
CA GLY A 137 -40.92 8.65 -3.66
C GLY A 137 -42.29 8.41 -4.29
N LEU A 138 -43.13 7.64 -3.60
CA LEU A 138 -44.61 7.72 -3.55
C LEU A 138 -45.40 7.92 -4.87
N GLY A 139 -46.00 6.82 -5.33
CA GLY A 139 -47.43 6.79 -5.67
C GLY A 139 -47.86 6.87 -7.13
N ASN A 140 -48.66 5.88 -7.57
CA ASN A 140 -50.00 6.19 -8.08
C ASN A 140 -50.96 4.97 -8.05
N VAL A 141 -52.25 5.26 -8.24
CA VAL A 141 -53.39 4.35 -8.05
C VAL A 141 -53.52 3.31 -9.17
N ALA A 142 -54.01 2.11 -8.84
CA ALA A 142 -54.28 1.03 -9.80
C ALA A 142 -55.75 1.00 -10.29
N THR A 143 -55.93 0.83 -11.59
CA THR A 143 -57.20 0.41 -12.24
C THR A 143 -56.89 -0.55 -13.38
N GLY A 144 -57.47 -1.75 -13.37
CA GLY A 144 -57.43 -2.70 -14.50
C GLY A 144 -58.60 -2.50 -15.48
N PRO A 145 -59.10 -3.55 -16.18
CA PRO A 145 -58.68 -4.96 -16.10
C PRO A 145 -58.73 -5.77 -17.44
N VAL A 146 -58.48 -7.09 -17.33
CA VAL A 146 -58.78 -8.19 -18.28
C VAL A 146 -57.95 -8.32 -19.58
N GLY A 147 -57.37 -9.51 -19.77
CA GLY A 147 -56.80 -10.05 -21.02
C GLY A 147 -56.18 -11.42 -20.74
N THR A 148 -56.54 -12.48 -21.49
CA THR A 148 -56.36 -13.89 -21.05
C THR A 148 -55.72 -14.79 -22.13
N VAL A 149 -55.17 -15.92 -21.69
CA VAL A 149 -54.77 -17.13 -22.44
C VAL A 149 -53.34 -17.15 -23.01
N GLY A 150 -52.63 -18.28 -22.82
CA GLY A 150 -51.56 -18.73 -23.72
C GLY A 150 -50.30 -19.27 -23.05
N ASN A 151 -50.26 -20.56 -22.69
CA ASN A 151 -49.04 -21.25 -22.25
C ASN A 151 -48.94 -22.63 -22.93
N PRO A 152 -47.80 -22.98 -23.55
CA PRO A 152 -47.40 -24.37 -23.80
C PRO A 152 -46.05 -24.73 -23.15
N VAL A 153 -45.73 -26.02 -23.10
CA VAL A 153 -44.70 -26.60 -22.20
C VAL A 153 -43.88 -27.70 -22.92
N ASN A 154 -42.57 -27.81 -22.58
CA ASN A 154 -41.63 -28.92 -22.90
C ASN A 154 -41.24 -29.12 -24.39
N PRO A 155 -40.24 -29.98 -24.76
CA PRO A 155 -39.44 -30.93 -23.94
C PRO A 155 -37.89 -30.92 -24.12
N LYS A 156 -37.24 -31.91 -23.47
CA LYS A 156 -35.84 -32.43 -23.52
C LYS A 156 -35.61 -33.27 -24.84
N VAL A 157 -34.45 -33.77 -25.31
CA VAL A 157 -33.12 -34.22 -24.79
C VAL A 157 -32.03 -33.99 -25.88
N GLU A 158 -30.69 -34.12 -25.69
CA GLU A 158 -29.73 -35.28 -25.79
C GLU A 158 -28.32 -34.65 -26.11
N VAL A 159 -27.07 -35.16 -25.90
CA VAL A 159 -26.40 -36.48 -25.74
C VAL A 159 -26.03 -37.13 -27.10
N GLU A 160 -24.77 -37.51 -27.44
CA GLU A 160 -23.43 -37.50 -26.77
C GLU A 160 -22.24 -37.34 -27.79
N GLY A 161 -20.97 -37.51 -27.38
CA GLY A 161 -19.79 -37.59 -28.27
C GLY A 161 -18.43 -37.22 -27.61
N GLY A 162 -17.35 -37.96 -27.86
CA GLY A 162 -16.01 -37.76 -27.25
C GLY A 162 -14.80 -37.76 -28.20
N GLY A 163 -13.58 -37.43 -27.69
CA GLY A 163 -12.34 -37.49 -28.49
C GLY A 163 -11.05 -36.89 -27.89
N LEU A 164 -10.09 -37.77 -27.57
CA LEU A 164 -8.61 -37.61 -27.57
C LEU A 164 -7.93 -36.23 -27.33
N GLY A 165 -7.47 -36.03 -26.08
CA GLY A 165 -6.06 -35.76 -25.71
C GLY A 165 -5.22 -34.64 -26.35
N GLN A 166 -4.77 -33.68 -25.53
CA GLN A 166 -3.47 -32.99 -25.74
C GLN A 166 -2.81 -32.58 -24.41
N VAL A 167 -1.48 -32.68 -24.33
CA VAL A 167 -0.69 -32.52 -23.08
C VAL A 167 -0.57 -31.05 -22.68
N ARG A 168 -1.11 -30.69 -21.51
CA ARG A 168 -0.86 -29.37 -20.88
C ARG A 168 0.42 -29.42 -20.05
N ARG A 169 1.41 -28.61 -20.45
CA ARG A 169 2.61 -28.33 -19.64
C ARG A 169 2.19 -27.52 -18.40
N PRO A 170 2.64 -27.84 -17.18
CA PRO A 170 2.54 -26.90 -16.07
C PRO A 170 3.41 -25.68 -16.40
N ARG A 171 2.82 -24.47 -16.33
CA ARG A 171 3.59 -23.23 -16.39
C ARG A 171 4.01 -22.86 -14.98
N SER A 172 5.32 -22.98 -14.74
CA SER A 172 6.15 -22.13 -13.86
C SER A 172 5.41 -21.23 -12.87
N ASP A 173 5.66 -21.47 -11.59
CA ASP A 173 5.09 -20.76 -10.45
C ASP A 173 5.22 -19.24 -10.55
N THR A 174 4.24 -18.52 -10.00
CA THR A 174 4.28 -17.06 -9.88
C THR A 174 3.54 -16.61 -8.64
N LEU A 175 4.31 -16.37 -7.58
CA LEU A 175 4.03 -15.41 -6.51
C LEU A 175 2.64 -15.50 -5.84
N THR A 176 2.42 -16.53 -5.02
CA THR A 176 1.46 -16.44 -3.91
C THR A 176 2.00 -15.52 -2.83
N GLY A 177 1.86 -14.20 -3.03
CA GLY A 177 2.05 -13.22 -1.96
C GLY A 177 0.93 -13.36 -0.91
N ASP A 178 1.29 -13.26 0.36
CA ASP A 178 0.39 -13.49 1.50
C ASP A 178 -0.83 -12.55 1.52
N GLU A 179 -2.01 -13.09 1.87
CA GLU A 179 -3.30 -12.38 1.75
C GLU A 179 -3.57 -11.46 2.95
N SER A 180 -3.00 -10.25 2.93
CA SER A 180 -3.41 -9.17 3.84
C SER A 180 -4.21 -8.07 3.13
N VAL A 181 -5.49 -8.36 2.89
CA VAL A 181 -6.58 -7.44 2.47
C VAL A 181 -6.42 -6.81 1.07
N GLY A 182 -7.37 -7.13 0.16
CA GLY A 182 -7.47 -6.57 -1.19
C GLY A 182 -7.93 -5.10 -1.26
N GLY A 183 -7.28 -4.22 -0.51
CA GLY A 183 -7.44 -2.76 -0.63
C GLY A 183 -6.60 -2.18 -1.79
N PRO A 184 -6.84 -0.92 -2.18
CA PRO A 184 -5.94 -0.23 -3.10
C PRO A 184 -4.57 -0.02 -2.44
N LEU A 185 -3.50 -0.13 -3.22
CA LEU A 185 -2.16 0.24 -2.75
C LEU A 185 -2.12 1.70 -2.27
N PRO A 186 -1.34 2.01 -1.22
CA PRO A 186 -1.16 3.37 -0.73
C PRO A 186 -0.57 4.28 -1.82
N PRO A 187 -0.96 5.57 -1.86
CA PRO A 187 -0.62 6.48 -2.96
C PRO A 187 0.86 6.91 -2.98
N MET A 188 1.58 6.71 -1.87
CA MET A 188 3.01 6.98 -1.72
C MET A 188 3.64 5.87 -0.87
N GLN A 189 4.78 5.33 -1.30
CA GLN A 189 5.54 4.31 -0.58
C GLN A 189 7.04 4.61 -0.64
N LEU A 190 7.76 4.30 0.43
CA LEU A 190 9.22 4.44 0.51
C LEU A 190 9.88 3.06 0.54
N LEU A 191 10.80 2.83 -0.39
CA LEU A 191 11.73 1.70 -0.32
C LEU A 191 13.01 2.20 0.36
N GLY A 192 13.40 1.59 1.48
CA GLY A 192 14.65 1.88 2.17
C GLY A 192 15.76 0.86 1.87
N THR A 193 16.94 1.14 2.41
CA THR A 193 18.09 0.22 2.51
C THR A 193 18.80 0.45 3.85
N THR A 194 19.35 -0.62 4.43
CA THR A 194 20.23 -0.56 5.61
C THR A 194 21.58 -1.26 5.38
N ASN A 195 21.85 -1.77 4.17
CA ASN A 195 23.10 -2.44 3.80
C ASN A 195 24.30 -1.49 3.59
N GLU A 196 24.54 -0.56 4.51
CA GLU A 196 25.71 0.32 4.56
C GLU A 196 26.09 0.62 6.03
N ASP A 197 27.37 0.85 6.29
CA ASP A 197 27.88 1.12 7.64
C ASP A 197 27.21 2.36 8.27
N GLY A 198 26.94 2.27 9.57
CA GLY A 198 26.20 3.31 10.29
C GLY A 198 24.69 3.32 10.02
N LEU A 199 24.13 2.42 9.21
CA LEU A 199 22.68 2.18 9.10
C LEU A 199 22.28 0.96 9.95
N GLY A 200 20.98 0.75 10.18
CA GLY A 200 20.46 -0.25 11.13
C GLY A 200 20.03 0.35 12.46
N MET A 201 19.88 -0.49 13.48
CA MET A 201 19.35 -0.07 14.78
C MET A 201 20.28 0.95 15.45
N LEU A 202 19.72 1.95 16.14
CA LEU A 202 20.54 3.00 16.74
C LEU A 202 21.47 2.47 17.85
N ALA A 203 21.07 1.42 18.58
CA ALA A 203 21.87 0.79 19.62
C ALA A 203 23.10 0.01 19.12
N TRP A 204 23.21 -0.28 17.82
CA TRP A 204 24.37 -0.98 17.25
C TRP A 204 25.61 -0.08 17.07
N TRP A 205 25.44 1.24 17.19
CA TRP A 205 26.45 2.26 16.86
C TRP A 205 26.71 3.24 18.02
N GLY A 206 26.58 2.75 19.27
CA GLY A 206 26.70 3.53 20.52
C GLY A 206 28.05 3.43 21.20
#